data_AF-A0A535RVC4-F1
#
_entry.id   AF-A0A535RVC4-F1
#
_cell.length_a   1.000
_cell.length_b   1.000
_cell.length_c   1.000
_cell.angle_alpha   90.00
_cell.angle_beta   90.00
_cell.angle_gamma   90.00
#
_symmetry.space_group_name_H-M   'P 1'
#
loop_
_entity.id
_entity.type
_entity.pdbx_description
1 polymer ?
#
loop_
_entity_poly.entity_id
_entity_poly.type
_entity_poly.pdbx_seq_one_letter_code
_entity_poly.pdbx_strand_id
1 'polypeptide(L)'
;MTVARLRFAQGDPVEIDLDEVVAYGPEIKNFRAWLGAVNASRDGRFLIRFTDERLLGFKRDEVRRLRVTEDGAELTLGEDPRVIAVREQEVVWYGPEPDGVRAWLGRVAHGAGEAWVRLGDGTELRFPIGDGPHVTFVEPA
;
A
#
# COMPACT_ATOMS: atom_id res chain seq x y z
N MET A 1 16.70 -6.08 9.44
CA MET A 1 15.52 -6.89 9.74
C MET A 1 14.32 -6.02 10.03
N THR A 2 13.49 -5.83 9.00
CA THR A 2 12.19 -5.17 9.13
C THR A 2 11.12 -6.24 9.28
N VAL A 3 10.30 -6.17 10.32
CA VAL A 3 9.18 -7.11 10.52
C VAL A 3 7.87 -6.44 10.15
N ALA A 4 7.08 -7.07 9.29
CA ALA A 4 5.69 -6.69 9.07
C ALA A 4 4.77 -7.49 9.99
N ARG A 5 3.89 -6.80 10.70
CA ARG A 5 2.86 -7.39 11.54
C ARG A 5 1.49 -7.11 10.93
N LEU A 6 0.78 -8.18 10.57
CA LEU A 6 -0.58 -8.13 10.01
C LEU A 6 -1.56 -8.47 11.13
N ARG A 7 -2.46 -7.54 11.45
CA ARG A 7 -3.52 -7.75 12.43
C ARG A 7 -4.86 -7.87 11.73
N PHE A 8 -5.56 -8.97 11.98
CA PHE A 8 -6.91 -9.23 11.49
C PHE A 8 -7.95 -8.89 12.56
N ALA A 9 -9.22 -8.85 12.17
CA ALA A 9 -10.32 -8.60 13.12
C ALA A 9 -10.41 -9.70 14.20
N GLN A 10 -9.97 -10.92 13.89
CA GLN A 10 -9.98 -12.08 14.76
C GLN A 10 -8.69 -12.90 14.56
N GLY A 11 -8.27 -13.61 15.61
CA GLY A 11 -7.07 -14.46 15.59
C GLY A 11 -5.79 -13.73 15.99
N ASP A 12 -4.69 -14.49 16.04
CA ASP A 12 -3.37 -13.98 16.36
C ASP A 12 -2.78 -13.20 15.17
N PRO A 13 -1.97 -12.15 15.44
CA PRO A 13 -1.29 -11.43 14.38
C PRO A 13 -0.29 -12.34 13.65
N VAL A 14 -0.19 -12.15 12.34
CA VAL A 14 0.84 -12.78 11.51
C VAL A 14 2.05 -11.86 11.47
N GLU A 15 3.22 -12.40 11.79
CA GLU A 15 4.50 -11.69 11.69
C GLU A 15 5.31 -12.25 10.53
N ILE A 16 5.90 -11.35 9.74
CA ILE A 16 6.66 -11.68 8.55
C ILE A 16 7.98 -10.90 8.62
N ASP A 17 9.09 -11.62 8.72
CA ASP A 17 10.40 -11.02 8.47
C ASP A 17 10.54 -10.76 6.97
N LEU A 18 10.65 -9.48 6.59
CA LEU A 18 10.72 -9.10 5.18
C LEU A 18 12.00 -9.60 4.52
N ASP A 19 13.08 -9.82 5.28
CA ASP A 19 14.36 -10.29 4.76
C ASP A 19 14.30 -11.79 4.38
N GLU A 20 13.31 -12.53 4.89
CA GLU A 20 13.11 -13.96 4.59
C GLU A 20 12.14 -14.22 3.43
N VAL A 21 11.44 -13.19 2.95
CA VAL A 21 10.43 -13.35 1.89
C VAL A 21 11.09 -13.53 0.53
N VAL A 22 10.82 -14.67 -0.12
CA VAL A 22 11.35 -15.01 -1.45
C VAL A 22 10.30 -14.91 -2.56
N ALA A 23 9.01 -15.00 -2.22
CA ALA A 23 7.91 -14.80 -3.16
C ALA A 23 6.62 -14.39 -2.43
N TYR A 24 5.72 -13.71 -3.13
CA TYR A 24 4.41 -13.31 -2.59
C TYR A 24 3.40 -13.16 -3.72
N GLY A 25 2.12 -13.25 -3.38
CA GLY A 25 1.04 -13.05 -4.34
C GLY A 25 -0.34 -13.07 -3.69
N PRO A 26 -1.41 -12.83 -4.46
CA PRO A 26 -1.38 -12.40 -5.86
C PRO A 26 -0.90 -10.95 -6.00
N GLU A 27 -0.75 -10.51 -7.25
CA GLU A 27 -0.57 -9.09 -7.56
C GLU A 27 -1.87 -8.33 -7.24
N ILE A 28 -1.77 -7.30 -6.39
CA ILE A 28 -2.92 -6.50 -5.96
C ILE A 28 -2.86 -5.17 -6.71
N LYS A 29 -3.88 -4.88 -7.52
CA LYS A 29 -3.95 -3.67 -8.35
C LYS A 29 -5.08 -2.76 -7.88
N ASN A 30 -5.25 -1.63 -8.57
CA ASN A 30 -6.31 -0.61 -8.43
C ASN A 30 -5.91 0.60 -7.58
N PHE A 31 -6.70 1.67 -7.69
CA PHE A 31 -6.44 2.98 -7.09
C PHE A 31 -6.17 2.91 -5.57
N ARG A 32 -7.00 2.16 -4.84
CA ARG A 32 -6.85 2.02 -3.39
C ARG A 32 -5.60 1.24 -2.99
N ALA A 33 -5.25 0.21 -3.76
CA ALA A 33 -4.02 -0.54 -3.54
C ALA A 33 -2.80 0.39 -3.64
N TRP A 34 -2.75 1.27 -4.64
CA TRP A 34 -1.67 2.25 -4.76
C TRP A 34 -1.50 3.11 -3.49
N LEU A 35 -2.59 3.59 -2.85
CA LEU A 35 -2.50 4.37 -1.60
C LEU A 35 -1.81 3.58 -0.48
N GLY A 36 -2.18 2.31 -0.31
CA GLY A 36 -1.55 1.43 0.65
C GLY A 36 -0.07 1.21 0.35
N ALA A 37 0.28 1.05 -0.93
CA ALA A 37 1.66 0.93 -1.37
C ALA A 37 2.47 2.21 -1.17
N VAL A 38 1.88 3.40 -1.33
CA VAL A 38 2.52 4.69 -1.02
C VAL A 38 2.95 4.75 0.44
N ASN A 39 2.04 4.35 1.34
CA ASN A 39 2.33 4.36 2.77
C ASN A 39 3.41 3.37 3.18
N ALA A 40 3.49 2.24 2.48
CA ALA A 40 4.44 1.19 2.78
C ALA A 40 5.76 1.31 2.01
N SER A 41 5.85 2.02 0.88
CA SER A 41 7.09 2.11 0.08
C SER A 41 8.18 2.91 0.80
N ARG A 42 9.44 2.45 0.71
CA ARG A 42 10.61 3.21 1.19
C ARG A 42 10.98 4.35 0.25
N ASP A 43 10.86 4.15 -1.06
CA ASP A 43 11.22 5.17 -2.06
C ASP A 43 10.17 6.28 -2.17
N GLY A 44 8.91 5.93 -1.93
CA GLY A 44 7.84 6.87 -1.63
C GLY A 44 7.48 7.86 -2.74
N ARG A 45 7.96 7.73 -3.98
CA ARG A 45 7.72 8.68 -5.08
C ARG A 45 6.59 8.24 -5.98
N PHE A 46 5.63 9.13 -6.24
CA PHE A 46 4.45 8.81 -7.02
C PHE A 46 4.00 9.95 -7.93
N LEU A 47 3.33 9.54 -8.99
CA LEU A 47 2.73 10.34 -10.05
C LEU A 47 1.30 9.83 -10.25
N ILE A 48 0.36 10.75 -10.39
CA ILE A 48 -1.01 10.48 -10.82
C ILE A 48 -1.26 11.28 -12.08
N ARG A 49 -1.67 10.60 -13.15
CA ARG A 49 -2.13 11.24 -14.38
C ARG A 49 -3.66 11.21 -14.40
N PHE A 50 -4.24 12.38 -14.59
CA PHE A 50 -5.69 12.55 -14.67
C PHE A 50 -6.19 12.50 -16.12
N THR A 51 -7.50 12.33 -16.29
CA THR A 51 -8.20 12.36 -17.59
C THR A 51 -8.05 13.69 -18.32
N ASP A 52 -7.84 14.78 -17.59
CA ASP A 52 -7.61 16.14 -18.12
C ASP A 52 -6.12 16.46 -18.36
N GLU A 53 -5.28 15.43 -18.45
CA GLU A 53 -3.82 15.49 -18.67
C GLU A 53 -3.02 16.15 -17.54
N ARG A 54 -3.67 16.59 -16.45
CA ARG A 54 -2.92 17.05 -15.27
C ARG A 54 -2.09 15.90 -14.70
N LEU A 55 -0.95 16.28 -14.14
CA LEU A 55 0.01 15.39 -13.50
C LEU A 55 0.25 15.87 -12.07
N LEU A 56 -0.04 15.02 -11.09
CA LEU A 56 0.27 15.25 -9.69
C LEU A 56 1.43 14.36 -9.29
N GLY A 57 2.58 14.96 -9.03
CA GLY A 57 3.75 14.27 -8.48
C GLY A 57 3.96 14.62 -7.02
N PHE A 58 4.27 13.63 -6.20
CA PHE A 58 4.56 13.82 -4.79
C PHE A 58 5.37 12.66 -4.20
N LYS A 59 5.94 12.90 -3.03
CA LYS A 59 6.63 11.93 -2.20
C LYS A 59 5.83 11.60 -0.95
N ARG A 60 6.10 10.45 -0.35
CA ARG A 60 5.45 9.99 0.88
C ARG A 60 5.64 10.96 2.04
N ASP A 61 6.82 11.58 2.17
CA ASP A 61 7.13 12.56 3.22
C ASP A 61 6.40 13.91 3.03
N GLU A 62 5.94 14.19 1.81
CA GLU A 62 5.11 15.36 1.50
C GLU A 62 3.64 15.14 1.90
N VAL A 63 3.16 13.90 2.05
CA VAL A 63 1.76 13.63 2.43
C VAL A 63 1.55 13.95 3.91
N ARG A 64 0.90 15.08 4.20
CA ARG A 64 0.50 15.47 5.57
C ARG A 64 -0.77 14.80 6.03
N ARG A 65 -1.75 14.70 5.13
CA ARG A 65 -3.03 14.08 5.40
C ARG A 65 -3.49 13.30 4.19
N LEU A 66 -4.01 12.10 4.45
CA LEU A 66 -4.64 11.24 3.46
C LEU A 66 -5.94 10.74 4.07
N ARG A 67 -7.05 10.94 3.36
CA ARG A 67 -8.35 10.40 3.74
C ARG A 67 -8.91 9.61 2.56
N VAL A 68 -9.21 8.34 2.79
CA VAL A 68 -9.93 7.52 1.81
C VAL A 68 -11.40 7.94 1.79
N THR A 69 -11.94 8.13 0.60
CA THR A 69 -13.37 8.40 0.37
C THR A 69 -14.00 7.20 -0.35
N GLU A 70 -15.32 7.23 -0.51
CA GLU A 70 -16.06 6.20 -1.24
C GLU A 70 -15.57 6.05 -2.69
N ASP A 71 -15.28 7.18 -3.33
CA ASP A 71 -14.97 7.34 -4.74
C ASP A 71 -13.50 7.69 -5.03
N GLY A 72 -12.62 7.64 -4.02
CA GLY A 72 -11.22 8.01 -4.20
C GLY A 72 -10.48 8.35 -2.91
N ALA A 73 -9.70 9.43 -2.93
CA ALA A 73 -8.98 9.93 -1.78
C ALA A 73 -8.84 11.46 -1.79
N GLU A 74 -8.71 12.03 -0.61
CA GLU A 74 -8.35 13.43 -0.37
C GLU A 74 -6.92 13.50 0.17
N LEU A 75 -6.07 14.28 -0.49
CA LEU A 75 -4.66 14.47 -0.15
C LEU A 75 -4.40 15.91 0.28
N THR A 76 -3.58 16.09 1.30
CA THR A 76 -2.94 17.38 1.63
C THR A 76 -1.44 17.18 1.58
N LEU A 77 -0.75 18.02 0.79
CA LEU A 77 0.67 17.90 0.50
C LEU A 77 1.48 19.08 1.03
N GLY A 78 2.63 18.81 1.63
CA GLY A 78 3.56 19.82 2.13
C GLY A 78 2.93 20.75 3.16
N GLU A 79 3.30 22.03 3.10
CA GLU A 79 2.71 23.08 3.94
C GLU A 79 1.49 23.74 3.28
N ASP A 80 1.12 23.33 2.06
CA ASP A 80 -0.07 23.85 1.39
C ASP A 80 -1.32 23.24 2.04
N PRO A 81 -2.20 24.06 2.66
CA PRO A 81 -3.41 23.54 3.29
C PRO A 81 -4.46 23.07 2.27
N ARG A 82 -4.23 23.28 0.97
CA ARG A 82 -5.15 22.88 -0.09
C ARG A 82 -5.37 21.37 -0.07
N VAL A 83 -6.65 20.99 -0.03
CA VAL A 83 -7.08 19.61 -0.24
C VAL A 83 -7.15 19.33 -1.74
N ILE A 84 -6.46 18.28 -2.17
CA ILE A 84 -6.46 17.77 -3.53
C ILE A 84 -7.33 16.51 -3.53
N ALA A 85 -8.49 16.59 -4.20
CA ALA A 85 -9.33 15.43 -4.43
C ALA A 85 -8.76 14.60 -5.58
N VAL A 86 -8.63 13.30 -5.37
CA VAL A 86 -8.23 12.33 -6.38
C VAL A 86 -9.37 11.33 -6.50
N ARG A 87 -10.16 11.44 -7.57
CA ARG A 87 -11.31 10.57 -7.83
C ARG A 87 -10.89 9.42 -8.72
N GLU A 88 -11.30 8.20 -8.40
CA GLU A 88 -10.88 7.00 -9.14
C GLU A 88 -11.23 7.09 -10.63
N GLN A 89 -12.43 7.59 -10.97
CA GLN A 89 -12.85 7.75 -12.37
C GLN A 89 -12.07 8.82 -13.15
N GLU A 90 -11.36 9.71 -12.48
CA GLU A 90 -10.55 10.76 -13.10
C GLU A 90 -9.09 10.33 -13.28
N VAL A 91 -8.68 9.19 -12.71
CA VAL A 91 -7.30 8.70 -12.80
C VAL A 91 -7.16 7.73 -13.97
N VAL A 92 -6.34 8.09 -14.94
CA VAL A 92 -6.03 7.22 -16.08
C VAL A 92 -4.76 6.39 -15.85
N TRP A 93 -3.91 6.81 -14.91
CA TRP A 93 -2.67 6.10 -14.59
C TRP A 93 -2.12 6.60 -13.24
N TYR A 94 -1.51 5.69 -12.47
CA TYR A 94 -0.69 5.99 -11.31
C TYR A 94 0.64 5.25 -11.42
N GLY A 95 1.72 5.84 -10.93
CA GLY A 95 2.98 5.14 -10.85
C GLY A 95 4.17 5.99 -10.38
N PRO A 96 5.40 5.48 -10.48
CA PRO A 96 5.73 4.12 -10.88
C PRO A 96 5.03 3.09 -9.99
N GLU A 97 4.71 1.92 -10.55
CA GLU A 97 4.10 0.84 -9.78
C GLU A 97 5.12 0.37 -8.73
N PRO A 98 4.85 0.55 -7.43
CA PRO A 98 5.83 0.25 -6.41
C PRO A 98 5.99 -1.27 -6.28
N ASP A 99 7.23 -1.74 -6.24
CA ASP A 99 7.58 -3.15 -6.18
C ASP A 99 8.03 -3.58 -4.77
N GLY A 100 8.30 -4.87 -4.64
CA GLY A 100 8.74 -5.47 -3.39
C GLY A 100 7.62 -5.85 -2.41
N VAL A 101 7.99 -6.73 -1.48
CA VAL A 101 7.09 -7.28 -0.46
C VAL A 101 6.48 -6.20 0.42
N ARG A 102 7.25 -5.16 0.75
CA ARG A 102 6.79 -4.08 1.63
C ARG A 102 5.66 -3.27 0.99
N ALA A 103 5.86 -2.82 -0.25
CA ALA A 103 4.82 -2.13 -1.00
C ALA A 103 3.61 -3.04 -1.21
N TRP A 104 3.84 -4.32 -1.54
CA TRP A 104 2.78 -5.32 -1.68
C TRP A 104 1.95 -5.49 -0.40
N LEU A 105 2.59 -5.62 0.77
CA LEU A 105 1.92 -5.68 2.06
C LEU A 105 1.05 -4.45 2.33
N GLY A 106 1.51 -3.26 1.94
CA GLY A 106 0.68 -2.05 1.99
C GLY A 106 -0.62 -2.15 1.19
N ARG A 107 -0.61 -2.89 0.08
CA ARG A 107 -1.77 -3.10 -0.80
C ARG A 107 -2.78 -4.10 -0.24
N VAL A 108 -2.36 -5.02 0.62
CA VAL A 108 -3.18 -6.12 1.14
C VAL A 108 -4.47 -5.62 1.79
N ALA A 109 -4.43 -4.47 2.47
CA ALA A 109 -5.61 -3.85 3.08
C ALA A 109 -6.70 -3.43 2.08
N HIS A 110 -6.37 -3.36 0.78
CA HIS A 110 -7.26 -2.92 -0.29
C HIS A 110 -7.49 -3.99 -1.37
N GLY A 111 -6.88 -5.18 -1.23
CA GLY A 111 -7.12 -6.31 -2.12
C GLY A 111 -8.36 -7.12 -1.73
N ALA A 112 -8.69 -8.14 -2.53
CA ALA A 112 -9.81 -9.05 -2.29
C ALA A 112 -9.41 -10.50 -2.61
N GLY A 113 -9.90 -11.47 -1.82
CA GLY A 113 -9.61 -12.89 -1.98
C GLY A 113 -8.64 -13.44 -0.93
N GLU A 114 -7.59 -14.13 -1.37
CA GLU A 114 -6.55 -14.71 -0.53
C GLU A 114 -5.18 -14.16 -0.96
N ALA A 115 -4.30 -13.87 -0.01
CA ALA A 115 -2.89 -13.55 -0.22
C ALA A 115 -1.99 -14.61 0.40
N TRP A 116 -0.78 -14.70 -0.12
CA TRP A 116 0.24 -15.63 0.33
C TRP A 116 1.64 -15.01 0.29
N VAL A 117 2.50 -15.49 1.18
CA VAL A 117 3.94 -15.18 1.25
C VAL A 117 4.70 -16.49 1.39
N ARG A 118 5.77 -16.65 0.62
CA ARG A 118 6.71 -17.77 0.74
C ARG A 118 8.02 -17.30 1.34
N LEU A 119 8.46 -17.99 2.38
CA LEU A 119 9.71 -17.75 3.09
C LEU A 119 10.84 -18.60 2.52
N GLY A 120 12.09 -18.22 2.80
CA GLY A 120 13.29 -18.90 2.31
C GLY A 120 13.45 -20.34 2.82
N ASP A 121 12.83 -20.69 3.94
CA ASP A 121 12.80 -22.05 4.50
C ASP A 121 11.78 -22.97 3.82
N GLY A 122 11.00 -22.45 2.86
CA GLY A 122 9.93 -23.16 2.17
C GLY A 122 8.55 -23.03 2.81
N THR A 123 8.44 -22.38 3.96
CA THR A 123 7.15 -22.09 4.61
C THR A 123 6.31 -21.16 3.74
N GLU A 124 5.02 -21.47 3.57
CA GLU A 124 4.05 -20.62 2.89
C GLU A 124 2.96 -20.18 3.86
N LEU A 125 2.86 -18.87 4.09
CA LEU A 125 1.81 -18.25 4.88
C LEU A 125 0.70 -17.81 3.95
N ARG A 126 -0.54 -18.19 4.26
CA ARG A 126 -1.74 -17.77 3.51
C ARG A 126 -2.72 -17.06 4.43
N PHE A 127 -3.35 -16.01 3.95
CA PHE A 127 -4.30 -15.23 4.73
C PHE A 127 -5.34 -14.54 3.83
N PRO A 128 -6.58 -14.37 4.32
CA PRO A 128 -7.62 -13.68 3.58
C PRO A 128 -7.29 -12.19 3.41
N ILE A 129 -7.70 -11.62 2.27
CA ILE A 129 -7.60 -10.18 1.97
C ILE A 129 -8.99 -9.63 1.63
N GLY A 130 -9.27 -8.42 2.11
CA GLY A 130 -10.59 -7.78 1.99
C GLY A 130 -11.24 -7.42 3.33
N ASP A 131 -10.86 -8.09 4.41
CA ASP A 131 -11.24 -7.73 5.79
C ASP A 131 -10.25 -6.73 6.44
N GLY A 132 -9.46 -6.03 5.61
CA GLY A 132 -8.63 -4.90 6.00
C GLY A 132 -7.59 -5.20 7.08
N PRO A 133 -6.67 -6.19 6.87
CA PRO A 133 -5.62 -6.40 7.85
C PRO A 133 -4.83 -5.12 8.06
N HIS A 134 -4.69 -4.73 9.32
CA HIS A 134 -3.87 -3.58 9.67
C HIS A 134 -2.40 -4.00 9.61
N VAL A 135 -1.69 -3.49 8.61
CA VAL A 135 -0.27 -3.76 8.40
C VAL A 135 0.56 -2.71 9.14
N THR A 136 1.49 -3.17 9.98
CA THR A 136 2.45 -2.31 10.67
C THR A 136 3.86 -2.79 10.40
N PHE A 137 4.78 -1.88 10.11
CA PHE A 137 6.19 -2.20 9.91
C PHE A 137 6.99 -1.80 11.15
N VAL A 138 7.77 -2.72 11.68
CA VAL A 138 8.72 -2.51 12.76
C VAL A 138 10.11 -2.51 12.14
N GLU A 139 10.76 -1.34 12.16
CA GLU A 139 12.13 -1.19 11.68
C GLU A 139 13.14 -1.54 12.79
N PRO A 140 14.33 -2.04 12.44
CA PRO A 140 15.43 -2.12 13.40
C PRO A 140 15.91 -0.71 13.76
N ALA A 141 16.33 -0.52 15.02
CA ALA A 141 16.85 0.75 15.54
C ALA A 141 18.21 1.13 14.93
#